data_AF-A0A6P8D103-F1
#
_entry.id   AF-A0A6P8D103-F1
#
_cell.length_a   1.000
_cell.length_b   1.000
_cell.length_c   1.000
_cell.angle_alpha   90.00
_cell.angle_beta   90.00
_cell.angle_gamma   90.00
#
_symmetry.space_group_name_H-M   'P 1'
#
loop_
_entity.id
_entity.type
_entity.pdbx_description
1 polymer ?
#
loop_
_entity_poly.entity_id
_entity_poly.type
_entity_poly.pdbx_seq_one_letter_code
_entity_poly.pdbx_strand_id
1 'polypeptide(L)'
;MAAKDALFQHFCILSVLFLLINHLICLPKDEDRKVYIVYLDSLNPTETYSPTSQHLGLLQQVVEDQRSASASLIRSYKSSFNGFATKLTEKEAQKLASKDEVFSVFPSQTFYVQTRKSWDFIGLSKTAKWMPSTEGNIIIAVLDSRTYPESESFGDKGFGPPPRKWKGSCKGGSNFTCNNKLIGAR
;
A
#
# COMPACT_ATOMS: atom_id res chain seq x y z
N MET A 1 -15.53 62.96 -16.36
CA MET A 1 -14.98 61.73 -16.98
C MET A 1 -14.13 60.95 -15.99
N ALA A 2 -13.11 61.59 -15.40
CA ALA A 2 -12.19 60.98 -14.41
C ALA A 2 -12.82 60.24 -13.20
N ALA A 3 -13.98 60.68 -12.68
CA ALA A 3 -14.61 60.02 -11.53
C ALA A 3 -15.20 58.64 -11.84
N LYS A 4 -15.64 58.40 -13.09
CA LYS A 4 -16.17 57.10 -13.53
C LYS A 4 -15.05 56.09 -13.74
N ASP A 5 -13.89 56.56 -14.20
CA ASP A 5 -12.69 55.75 -14.40
C ASP A 5 -12.13 55.28 -13.05
N ALA A 6 -12.11 56.15 -12.05
CA ALA A 6 -11.70 55.79 -10.69
C ALA A 6 -12.61 54.73 -10.03
N LEU A 7 -13.92 54.82 -10.26
CA LEU A 7 -14.90 53.85 -9.74
C LEU A 7 -14.73 52.47 -10.40
N PHE A 8 -14.52 52.45 -11.72
CA PHE A 8 -14.28 51.22 -12.48
C PHE A 8 -12.98 50.54 -12.03
N GLN A 9 -11.93 51.31 -11.79
CA GLN A 9 -10.65 50.80 -11.30
C GLN A 9 -10.78 50.20 -9.88
N HIS A 10 -11.54 50.82 -8.98
CA HIS A 10 -11.81 50.25 -7.66
C HIS A 10 -12.62 48.95 -7.72
N PHE A 11 -13.62 48.87 -8.62
CA PHE A 11 -14.41 47.66 -8.81
C PHE A 11 -13.54 46.49 -9.32
N CYS A 12 -12.64 46.75 -10.27
CA CYS A 12 -11.68 45.75 -10.74
C CYS A 12 -10.71 45.29 -9.64
N ILE A 13 -10.20 46.21 -8.81
CA ILE A 13 -9.31 45.85 -7.69
C ILE A 13 -10.06 44.98 -6.68
N LEU A 14 -11.29 45.33 -6.32
CA LEU A 14 -12.12 44.57 -5.40
C LEU A 14 -12.49 43.18 -5.94
N SER A 15 -12.78 43.06 -7.24
CA SER A 15 -13.09 41.75 -7.85
C SER A 15 -11.87 40.83 -7.89
N VAL A 16 -10.70 41.36 -8.22
CA VAL A 16 -9.44 40.62 -8.17
C VAL A 16 -9.09 40.22 -6.74
N LEU A 17 -9.25 41.12 -5.77
CA LEU A 17 -9.02 40.82 -4.36
C LEU A 17 -9.97 39.72 -3.86
N PHE A 18 -11.25 39.77 -4.26
CA PHE A 18 -12.23 38.73 -3.93
C PHE A 18 -11.88 37.38 -4.56
N LEU A 19 -11.45 37.35 -5.83
CA LEU A 19 -10.97 36.12 -6.48
C LEU A 19 -9.71 35.56 -5.80
N LEU A 20 -8.77 36.42 -5.38
CA LEU A 20 -7.57 36.03 -4.64
C LEU A 20 -7.89 35.47 -3.25
N ILE A 21 -8.83 36.07 -2.52
CA ILE A 21 -9.28 35.57 -1.21
C ILE A 21 -9.94 34.19 -1.34
N ASN A 22 -10.81 33.99 -2.35
CA ASN A 22 -11.40 32.68 -2.61
C ASN A 22 -10.35 31.63 -3.00
N HIS A 23 -9.29 32.02 -3.73
CA HIS A 23 -8.17 31.14 -4.02
C HIS A 23 -7.35 30.77 -2.78
N LEU A 24 -7.15 31.70 -1.84
CA LEU A 24 -6.43 31.43 -0.58
C LEU A 24 -7.20 30.50 0.37
N ILE A 25 -8.53 30.61 0.38
CA ILE A 25 -9.42 29.72 1.16
C ILE A 25 -9.45 28.30 0.56
N CYS A 26 -9.18 28.17 -0.74
CA CYS A 26 -9.14 26.90 -1.47
C CYS A 26 -7.69 26.44 -1.75
N LEU A 27 -6.75 26.68 -0.83
CA LEU A 27 -5.48 25.98 -0.89
C LEU A 27 -5.74 24.51 -0.50
N PRO A 28 -5.35 23.52 -1.32
CA PRO A 28 -5.56 22.13 -0.95
C PRO A 28 -4.74 21.80 0.31
N LYS A 29 -5.43 21.48 1.41
CA LYS A 29 -4.85 20.95 2.67
C LYS A 29 -4.23 19.55 2.51
N ASP A 30 -3.93 19.10 1.28
CA ASP A 30 -3.48 17.73 1.00
C ASP A 30 -2.00 17.51 1.37
N GLU A 31 -1.21 18.58 1.48
CA GLU A 31 0.22 18.51 1.87
C GLU A 31 0.45 17.88 3.26
N ASP A 32 -0.52 17.97 4.18
CA ASP A 32 -0.36 17.45 5.55
C ASP A 32 -0.79 15.97 5.71
N ARG A 33 -1.40 15.36 4.67
CA ARG A 33 -1.91 13.99 4.77
C ARG A 33 -0.80 12.97 4.53
N LYS A 34 -0.65 12.02 5.46
CA LYS A 34 0.29 10.90 5.36
C LYS A 34 -0.46 9.59 5.23
N VAL A 35 0.20 8.55 4.72
CA VAL A 35 -0.38 7.21 4.66
C VAL A 35 -0.29 6.56 6.03
N TYR A 36 -1.41 6.08 6.56
CA TYR A 36 -1.48 5.27 7.77
C TYR A 36 -1.99 3.88 7.43
N ILE A 37 -1.53 2.91 8.21
CA ILE A 37 -2.04 1.55 8.24
C ILE A 37 -2.96 1.42 9.46
N VAL A 38 -4.19 0.98 9.21
CA VAL A 38 -5.23 0.79 10.21
C VAL A 38 -5.47 -0.71 10.31
N TYR A 39 -5.27 -1.27 11.49
CA TYR A 39 -5.55 -2.66 11.81
C TYR A 39 -6.83 -2.72 12.64
N LEU A 40 -7.77 -3.56 12.22
CA LEU A 40 -9.02 -3.81 12.92
C LEU A 40 -8.92 -5.13 13.66
N ASP A 41 -9.78 -5.31 14.65
CA ASP A 41 -9.95 -6.63 15.27
C ASP A 41 -10.57 -7.64 14.27
N SER A 42 -10.69 -8.89 14.71
CA SER A 42 -11.06 -10.05 13.91
C SER A 42 -12.26 -9.82 12.99
N LEU A 43 -12.17 -10.39 11.79
CA LEU A 43 -13.29 -10.40 10.84
C LEU A 43 -14.47 -11.11 11.50
N ASN A 44 -15.64 -10.47 11.55
CA ASN A 44 -16.90 -11.12 11.90
C ASN A 44 -17.63 -11.49 10.61
N PRO A 45 -17.43 -12.71 10.07
CA PRO A 45 -18.00 -13.10 8.78
C PRO A 45 -19.48 -13.42 8.94
N THR A 46 -20.34 -12.40 8.86
CA THR A 46 -21.77 -12.60 8.60
C THR A 46 -22.04 -12.60 7.10
N GLU A 47 -23.14 -13.19 6.63
CA GLU A 47 -23.45 -13.34 5.19
C GLU A 47 -23.55 -11.99 4.42
N THR A 48 -23.73 -10.87 5.13
CA THR A 48 -23.79 -9.51 4.58
C THR A 48 -22.48 -8.72 4.75
N TYR A 49 -21.43 -9.35 5.29
CA TYR A 49 -20.20 -8.67 5.67
C TYR A 49 -19.30 -8.40 4.45
N SER A 50 -19.15 -7.12 4.11
CA SER A 50 -18.12 -6.63 3.18
C SER A 50 -17.06 -5.87 3.97
N PRO A 51 -15.84 -6.42 4.15
CA PRO A 51 -14.75 -5.75 4.86
C PRO A 51 -14.48 -4.34 4.31
N THR A 52 -14.48 -4.19 2.98
CA THR A 52 -14.26 -2.88 2.34
C THR A 52 -15.36 -1.87 2.67
N SER A 53 -16.62 -2.31 2.78
CA SER A 53 -17.72 -1.41 3.15
C SER A 53 -17.58 -0.96 4.60
N GLN A 54 -17.15 -1.85 5.51
CA GLN A 54 -16.85 -1.49 6.89
C GLN A 54 -15.68 -0.49 6.97
N HIS A 55 -14.59 -0.74 6.24
CA HIS A 55 -13.43 0.15 6.19
C HIS A 55 -13.83 1.57 5.73
N LEU A 56 -14.63 1.66 4.67
CA LEU A 56 -15.15 2.94 4.19
C LEU A 56 -16.08 3.60 5.20
N GLY A 57 -16.95 2.83 5.87
CA GLY A 57 -17.83 3.34 6.91
C GLY A 57 -17.07 3.95 8.10
N LEU A 58 -15.99 3.31 8.54
CA LEU A 58 -15.12 3.86 9.59
C LEU A 58 -14.41 5.13 9.13
N LEU A 59 -13.92 5.14 7.90
CA LEU A 59 -13.23 6.31 7.33
C LEU A 59 -14.17 7.52 7.18
N GLN A 60 -15.42 7.30 6.81
CA GLN A 60 -16.45 8.34 6.71
C GLN A 60 -16.81 8.96 8.07
N GLN A 61 -16.56 8.28 9.19
CA GLN A 61 -16.80 8.83 10.52
C GLN A 61 -15.73 9.83 10.96
N VAL A 62 -14.54 9.80 10.33
CA VAL A 62 -13.39 10.63 10.74
C VAL A 62 -13.02 11.70 9.72
N VAL A 63 -13.30 11.46 8.43
CA VAL A 63 -13.06 12.42 7.33
C VAL A 63 -14.32 13.25 7.09
N GLU A 64 -14.19 14.58 7.10
CA GLU A 64 -15.31 15.53 7.05
C GLU A 64 -16.12 15.48 5.75
N ASP A 65 -15.49 15.13 4.62
CA ASP A 65 -16.16 14.98 3.31
C ASP A 65 -16.21 13.51 2.86
N GLN A 66 -17.39 13.03 2.49
CA GLN A 66 -17.61 11.65 2.07
C GLN A 66 -16.89 11.31 0.76
N ARG A 67 -16.77 12.27 -0.17
CA ARG A 67 -15.99 12.07 -1.41
C ARG A 67 -14.49 11.97 -1.08
N SER A 68 -14.02 12.78 -0.15
CA SER A 68 -12.66 12.71 0.41
C SER A 68 -12.36 11.37 1.12
N ALA A 69 -13.33 10.78 1.82
CA ALA A 69 -13.16 9.47 2.46
C ALA A 69 -12.88 8.36 1.42
N SER A 70 -13.72 8.24 0.39
CA SER A 70 -13.49 7.24 -0.67
C SER A 70 -12.18 7.49 -1.44
N ALA A 71 -11.83 8.76 -1.67
CA ALA A 71 -10.61 9.14 -2.37
C ALA A 71 -9.33 8.92 -1.54
N SER A 72 -9.42 8.90 -0.20
CA SER A 72 -8.26 8.70 0.68
C SER A 72 -7.92 7.22 0.91
N LEU A 73 -8.85 6.29 0.66
CA LEU A 73 -8.60 4.86 0.77
C LEU A 73 -7.63 4.38 -0.32
N ILE A 74 -6.44 3.91 0.09
CA ILE A 74 -5.43 3.36 -0.82
C ILE A 74 -5.64 1.86 -1.02
N ARG A 75 -5.87 1.13 0.07
CA ARG A 75 -5.99 -0.33 0.01
C ARG A 75 -6.86 -0.86 1.14
N SER A 76 -7.75 -1.79 0.79
CA SER A 76 -8.51 -2.61 1.74
C SER A 76 -7.89 -4.02 1.80
N TYR A 77 -7.45 -4.45 2.98
CA TYR A 77 -6.93 -5.79 3.26
C TYR A 77 -8.05 -6.63 3.88
N LYS A 78 -8.36 -7.76 3.23
CA LYS A 78 -9.58 -8.54 3.53
C LYS A 78 -9.40 -10.06 3.63
N SER A 79 -8.16 -10.54 3.50
CA SER A 79 -7.87 -11.97 3.38
C SER A 79 -7.02 -12.45 4.56
N SER A 80 -5.77 -11.98 4.65
CA SER A 80 -4.85 -12.43 5.70
C SER A 80 -5.06 -11.70 7.03
N PHE A 81 -5.60 -10.49 6.99
CA PHE A 81 -5.96 -9.69 8.16
C PHE A 81 -7.04 -8.67 7.79
N ASN A 82 -7.70 -8.12 8.82
CA ASN A 82 -8.70 -7.06 8.70
C ASN A 82 -8.01 -5.70 8.85
N GLY A 83 -8.05 -4.87 7.82
CA GLY A 83 -7.32 -3.61 7.85
C GLY A 83 -7.37 -2.83 6.56
N PHE A 84 -6.89 -1.60 6.61
CA PHE A 84 -6.77 -0.78 5.41
C PHE A 84 -5.62 0.24 5.50
N ALA A 85 -5.13 0.65 4.34
CA ALA A 85 -4.20 1.76 4.17
C ALA A 85 -4.95 2.97 3.64
N THR A 86 -4.77 4.14 4.25
CA THR A 86 -5.48 5.37 3.89
C THR A 86 -4.62 6.61 4.12
N LYS A 87 -4.86 7.69 3.35
CA LYS A 87 -4.27 9.01 3.58
C LYS A 87 -5.05 9.78 4.63
N LEU A 88 -4.42 10.12 5.75
CA LEU A 88 -5.04 10.85 6.86
C LEU A 88 -4.13 12.00 7.32
N THR A 89 -4.73 13.03 7.90
CA THR A 89 -4.05 13.94 8.83
C THR A 89 -3.83 13.23 10.16
N GLU A 90 -2.87 13.71 10.96
CA GLU A 90 -2.59 13.18 12.30
C GLU A 90 -3.85 13.22 13.20
N LYS A 91 -4.66 14.28 13.09
CA LYS A 91 -5.90 14.42 13.87
C LYS A 91 -6.94 13.37 13.49
N GLU A 92 -7.11 13.08 12.20
CA GLU A 92 -8.02 12.03 11.75
C GLU A 92 -7.52 10.63 12.16
N ALA A 93 -6.20 10.40 12.08
CA ALA A 93 -5.59 9.14 12.53
C ALA A 93 -5.83 8.90 14.03
N GLN A 94 -5.69 9.93 14.87
CA GLN A 94 -5.99 9.86 16.31
C GLN A 94 -7.47 9.61 16.59
N LYS A 95 -8.39 10.27 15.86
CA LYS A 95 -9.84 10.00 15.96
C LYS A 95 -10.20 8.58 15.54
N LEU A 96 -9.48 8.02 14.57
CA LEU A 96 -9.71 6.65 14.13
C LEU A 96 -9.16 5.64 15.13
N ALA A 97 -8.00 5.93 15.74
CA ALA A 97 -7.39 5.10 16.77
C ALA A 97 -8.22 5.01 18.07
N SER A 98 -9.14 5.96 18.31
CA SER A 98 -10.04 5.93 19.46
C SER A 98 -11.35 5.18 19.25
N LYS A 99 -11.54 4.54 18.08
CA LYS A 99 -12.69 3.69 17.80
C LYS A 99 -12.49 2.30 18.40
N ASP A 100 -13.52 1.77 19.06
CA ASP A 100 -13.47 0.46 19.72
C ASP A 100 -13.14 -0.68 18.75
N GLU A 101 -13.55 -0.57 17.47
CA GLU A 101 -13.30 -1.57 16.45
C GLU A 101 -11.87 -1.53 15.88
N VAL A 102 -11.10 -0.49 16.19
CA VAL A 102 -9.74 -0.25 15.66
C VAL A 102 -8.71 -0.70 16.68
N PHE A 103 -7.93 -1.72 16.32
CA PHE A 103 -6.89 -2.27 17.18
C PHE A 103 -5.62 -1.42 17.18
N SER A 104 -5.20 -0.91 16.00
CA SER A 104 -4.04 -0.03 15.91
C SER A 104 -4.07 0.87 14.68
N VAL A 105 -3.47 2.05 14.81
CA VAL A 105 -3.22 2.99 13.70
C VAL A 105 -1.78 3.46 13.79
N PHE A 106 -1.02 3.31 12.71
CA PHE A 106 0.38 3.74 12.66
C PHE A 106 0.76 4.24 11.27
N PRO A 107 1.72 5.17 11.15
CA PRO A 107 2.16 5.67 9.85
C PRO A 107 2.79 4.55 9.02
N SER A 108 2.45 4.51 7.74
CA SER A 108 3.10 3.62 6.76
C SER A 108 4.56 4.01 6.59
N GLN A 109 5.43 3.01 6.58
CA GLN A 109 6.87 3.21 6.45
C GLN A 109 7.39 2.60 5.14
N THR A 110 8.35 3.29 4.53
CA THR A 110 9.09 2.76 3.40
C THR A 110 10.30 1.99 3.93
N PHE A 111 10.39 0.71 3.60
CA PHE A 111 11.57 -0.10 3.89
C PHE A 111 12.53 -0.09 2.69
N TYR A 112 13.82 -0.10 2.99
CA TYR A 112 14.88 -0.09 1.99
C TYR A 112 15.65 -1.41 2.01
N VAL A 113 16.18 -1.80 0.84
CA VAL A 113 17.00 -3.00 0.69
C VAL A 113 18.22 -2.90 1.60
N GLN A 114 18.35 -3.86 2.52
CA GLN A 114 19.44 -3.88 3.51
C GLN A 114 20.75 -4.43 2.92
N THR A 115 20.66 -5.37 1.98
CA THR A 115 21.83 -6.01 1.37
C THR A 115 21.49 -6.55 -0.01
N ARG A 116 22.53 -6.68 -0.86
CA ARG A 116 22.49 -7.47 -2.11
C ARG A 116 23.35 -8.73 -2.02
N LYS A 117 24.03 -8.94 -0.89
CA LYS A 117 24.94 -10.06 -0.63
C LYS A 117 24.37 -10.91 0.50
N SER A 118 23.20 -11.51 0.27
CA SER A 118 22.47 -12.23 1.31
C SER A 118 23.31 -13.33 1.96
N TRP A 119 24.09 -14.08 1.16
CA TRP A 119 24.96 -15.15 1.66
C TRP A 119 25.94 -14.69 2.75
N ASP A 120 26.65 -13.59 2.49
CA ASP A 120 27.58 -12.98 3.43
C ASP A 120 26.83 -12.35 4.61
N PHE A 121 25.68 -11.71 4.35
CA PHE A 121 24.87 -11.01 5.36
C PHE A 121 24.33 -11.95 6.45
N ILE A 122 23.87 -13.15 6.08
CA ILE A 122 23.42 -14.16 7.07
C ILE A 122 24.55 -15.11 7.52
N GLY A 123 25.80 -14.87 7.10
CA GLY A 123 26.97 -15.62 7.56
C GLY A 123 27.00 -17.09 7.11
N LEU A 124 26.43 -17.42 5.95
CA LEU A 124 26.42 -18.80 5.47
C LEU A 124 27.81 -19.26 4.99
N SER A 125 28.17 -20.51 5.34
CA SER A 125 29.39 -21.14 4.81
C SER A 125 29.21 -21.50 3.34
N LYS A 126 30.24 -21.23 2.52
CA LYS A 126 30.31 -21.67 1.10
C LYS A 126 30.32 -23.19 0.92
N THR A 127 30.56 -23.95 2.00
CA THR A 127 30.72 -25.42 1.98
C THR A 127 29.58 -26.13 2.72
N ALA A 128 28.33 -25.75 2.45
CA ALA A 128 27.17 -26.47 2.97
C ALA A 128 27.06 -27.88 2.34
N LYS A 129 26.87 -28.91 3.18
CA LYS A 129 26.55 -30.26 2.70
C LYS A 129 25.07 -30.33 2.37
N TRP A 130 24.76 -30.61 1.11
CA TRP A 130 23.39 -30.87 0.66
C TRP A 130 22.89 -32.18 1.26
N MET A 131 21.70 -32.18 1.85
CA MET A 131 21.03 -33.35 2.42
C MET A 131 19.71 -33.63 1.67
N PRO A 132 19.74 -34.37 0.55
CA PRO A 132 18.57 -34.59 -0.30
C PRO A 132 17.37 -35.23 0.41
N SER A 133 17.61 -36.01 1.46
CA SER A 133 16.56 -36.68 2.24
C SER A 133 15.67 -35.71 3.03
N THR A 134 16.15 -34.49 3.30
CA THR A 134 15.43 -33.46 4.06
C THR A 134 15.21 -32.18 3.25
N GLU A 135 16.04 -31.94 2.24
CA GLU A 135 16.06 -30.71 1.46
C GLU A 135 15.35 -30.89 0.12
N GLY A 136 14.01 -30.79 0.13
CA GLY A 136 13.19 -30.87 -1.07
C GLY A 136 11.71 -30.58 -0.81
N ASN A 137 10.95 -30.26 -1.87
CA ASN A 137 9.49 -30.07 -1.82
C ASN A 137 9.01 -28.93 -0.87
N ILE A 138 9.87 -27.93 -0.65
CA ILE A 138 9.59 -26.71 0.13
C ILE A 138 9.33 -25.57 -0.85
N ILE A 139 8.31 -24.76 -0.57
CA ILE A 139 8.01 -23.54 -1.33
C ILE A 139 8.50 -22.37 -0.49
N ILE A 140 9.44 -21.60 -1.03
CA ILE A 140 10.01 -20.42 -0.37
C ILE A 140 9.48 -19.18 -1.09
N ALA A 141 8.75 -18.33 -0.37
CA ALA A 141 8.32 -17.04 -0.86
C ALA A 141 9.35 -15.98 -0.46
N VAL A 142 9.85 -15.22 -1.43
CA VAL A 142 10.82 -14.15 -1.20
C VAL A 142 10.15 -12.82 -1.57
N LEU A 143 10.05 -11.92 -0.59
CA LEU A 143 9.61 -10.54 -0.80
C LEU A 143 10.85 -9.67 -0.97
N ASP A 144 11.21 -9.40 -2.22
CA ASP A 144 12.37 -8.57 -2.59
C ASP A 144 11.95 -7.54 -3.63
N SER A 145 12.85 -6.59 -3.88
CA SER A 145 12.77 -5.60 -4.92
C SER A 145 12.80 -6.19 -6.33
N ARG A 146 13.64 -7.21 -6.59
CA ARG A 146 13.86 -7.78 -7.93
C ARG A 146 14.37 -9.21 -7.86
N THR A 147 14.24 -9.89 -8.99
CA THR A 147 14.93 -11.15 -9.30
C THR A 147 15.37 -11.13 -10.77
N TYR A 148 16.31 -11.99 -11.13
CA TYR A 148 16.91 -12.10 -12.47
C TYR A 148 16.64 -13.51 -13.01
N PRO A 149 15.43 -13.81 -13.54
CA PRO A 149 15.02 -15.15 -13.95
C PRO A 149 15.93 -15.79 -15.01
N GLU A 150 16.63 -14.96 -15.78
CA GLU A 150 17.60 -15.36 -16.81
C GLU A 150 18.91 -15.93 -16.24
N SER A 151 19.19 -15.74 -14.94
CA SER A 151 20.38 -16.28 -14.31
C SER A 151 20.34 -17.81 -14.28
N GLU A 152 21.48 -18.47 -14.54
CA GLU A 152 21.63 -19.92 -14.43
C GLU A 152 21.22 -20.45 -13.04
N SER A 153 21.34 -19.61 -12.01
CA SER A 153 20.91 -19.96 -10.65
C SER A 153 19.40 -20.20 -10.54
N PHE A 154 18.59 -19.75 -11.49
CA PHE A 154 17.15 -20.02 -11.58
C PHE A 154 16.79 -21.08 -12.62
N GLY A 155 17.79 -21.72 -13.24
CA GLY A 155 17.60 -22.89 -14.09
C GLY A 155 16.93 -24.03 -13.30
N ASP A 156 16.04 -24.76 -13.96
CA ASP A 156 15.21 -25.79 -13.35
C ASP A 156 15.71 -27.21 -13.62
N LYS A 157 16.94 -27.36 -14.11
CA LYS A 157 17.59 -28.66 -14.28
C LYS A 157 17.62 -29.41 -12.94
N GLY A 158 17.02 -30.61 -12.93
CA GLY A 158 16.91 -31.45 -11.74
C GLY A 158 15.70 -31.14 -10.84
N PHE A 159 14.87 -30.15 -11.17
CA PHE A 159 13.61 -29.89 -10.49
C PHE A 159 12.48 -30.67 -11.14
N GLY A 160 11.68 -31.34 -10.31
CA GLY A 160 10.38 -31.89 -10.71
C GLY A 160 9.31 -30.79 -10.83
N PRO A 161 8.09 -31.14 -11.24
CA PRO A 161 7.00 -30.17 -11.33
C PRO A 161 6.73 -29.48 -9.97
N PRO A 162 6.16 -28.26 -9.97
CA PRO A 162 5.79 -27.55 -8.75
C PRO A 162 4.98 -28.43 -7.78
N PRO A 163 5.17 -28.32 -6.46
CA PRO A 163 4.44 -29.13 -5.49
C PRO A 163 2.92 -29.03 -5.66
N ARG A 164 2.18 -30.13 -5.51
CA ARG A 164 0.69 -30.16 -5.66
C ARG A 164 -0.04 -29.15 -4.76
N LYS A 165 0.57 -28.79 -3.62
CA LYS A 165 0.08 -27.79 -2.66
C LYS A 165 0.22 -26.33 -3.16
N TRP A 166 1.01 -26.09 -4.19
CA TRP A 166 1.18 -24.76 -4.78
C TRP A 166 -0.12 -24.32 -5.47
N LYS A 167 -0.63 -23.14 -5.08
CA LYS A 167 -1.85 -22.52 -5.64
C LYS A 167 -1.61 -21.15 -6.24
N GLY A 168 -0.34 -20.72 -6.33
CA GLY A 168 0.00 -19.43 -6.92
C GLY A 168 -0.02 -19.46 -8.44
N SER A 169 0.37 -18.34 -9.04
CA SER A 169 0.38 -18.14 -10.49
C SER A 169 1.66 -17.44 -10.90
N CYS A 170 2.06 -17.59 -12.16
CA CYS A 170 3.13 -16.78 -12.73
C CYS A 170 2.54 -15.52 -13.37
N LYS A 171 2.68 -14.37 -12.70
CA LYS A 171 2.18 -13.08 -13.21
C LYS A 171 3.23 -11.97 -13.06
N GLY A 172 4.50 -12.26 -13.35
CA GLY A 172 5.61 -11.30 -13.22
C GLY A 172 5.73 -10.28 -14.38
N GLY A 173 4.75 -10.22 -15.28
CA GLY A 173 4.81 -9.38 -16.48
C GLY A 173 5.41 -10.08 -17.70
N SER A 174 5.57 -9.35 -18.81
CA SER A 174 5.96 -9.91 -20.12
C SER A 174 7.38 -10.49 -20.15
N ASN A 175 8.27 -9.99 -19.30
CA ASN A 175 9.68 -10.38 -19.27
C ASN A 175 10.00 -11.42 -18.19
N PHE A 176 8.97 -12.03 -17.59
CA PHE A 176 9.12 -12.99 -16.51
C PHE A 176 8.39 -14.30 -16.85
N THR A 177 9.16 -15.36 -17.04
CA THR A 177 8.63 -16.71 -17.28
C THR A 177 8.99 -17.63 -16.13
N CYS A 178 7.98 -18.25 -15.54
CA CYS A 178 8.17 -19.28 -14.52
C CYS A 178 8.60 -20.61 -15.14
N ASN A 179 9.32 -21.41 -14.36
CA ASN A 179 9.74 -22.76 -14.70
C ASN A 179 9.52 -23.69 -13.48
N ASN A 180 10.14 -24.87 -13.45
CA ASN A 180 9.96 -25.81 -12.34
C ASN A 180 10.68 -25.39 -11.04
N LYS A 181 11.55 -24.37 -11.07
CA LYS A 181 12.22 -23.78 -9.90
C LYS A 181 11.57 -22.48 -9.46
N LEU A 182 11.43 -21.51 -10.37
CA LEU A 182 10.66 -20.28 -10.17
C LEU A 182 9.21 -20.55 -10.52
N ILE A 183 8.43 -20.98 -9.54
CA ILE A 183 7.06 -21.49 -9.77
C ILE A 183 5.96 -20.41 -9.65
N GLY A 184 6.31 -19.17 -9.29
CA GLY A 184 5.37 -18.09 -9.03
C GLY A 184 5.99 -16.69 -9.07
N ALA A 185 5.18 -15.71 -9.48
CA ALA A 185 5.52 -14.28 -9.46
C ALA A 185 4.24 -13.43 -9.41
N ARG A 186 4.33 -12.25 -8.79
CA ARG A 186 3.23 -11.29 -8.62
C ARG A 186 3.71 -9.87 -8.85
#